data_AF-A0A4Q1KEB5-F1
#
_entry.id   AF-A0A4Q1KEB5-F1
#
_cell.length_a   1.000
_cell.length_b   1.000
_cell.length_c   1.000
_cell.angle_alpha   90.00
_cell.angle_beta   90.00
_cell.angle_gamma   90.00
#
_symmetry.space_group_name_H-M   'P 1'
#
loop_
_entity.id
_entity.type
_entity.pdbx_description
1 polymer ?
#
loop_
_entity_poly.entity_id
_entity_poly.type
_entity_poly.pdbx_seq_one_letter_code
_entity_poly.pdbx_strand_id
1 'polypeptide(L)'
;MLGEILEKSRPDDALICFVYATQLAREEQEVAKIRIHLAHRLALAKRYAEAARQTSLALKYREQSGYKIPQELQQSASSEWFSRINGDGSMQDLPDASSAATALLRSLDRKSLTYVQGVVDHVNKDKALSYIATGVNSGIALKHARFPQIADLVAGTTLEVGRAEPDGPPLDWRSSQAVELPGLCETMSGRLERHEGKSFAFIRTPRDDIFVPPDLAVIFATGQKYDVSCLAVRRAEKTGKTGKTGKTGKIGWRAVRVSSGPNEASVL
;
A
#
# COMPACT_ATOMS: atom_id res chain seq x y z
N MET A 1 14.32 20.37 -8.66
CA MET A 1 13.90 19.71 -7.41
C MET A 1 12.42 19.37 -7.48
N LEU A 2 11.91 18.33 -6.78
CA LEU A 2 10.48 17.97 -6.82
C LEU A 2 9.56 19.14 -6.45
N GLY A 3 9.96 19.97 -5.48
CA GLY A 3 9.22 21.17 -5.09
C GLY A 3 8.96 22.14 -6.25
N GLU A 4 9.96 22.38 -7.11
CA GLU A 4 9.85 23.26 -8.29
C GLU A 4 8.89 22.68 -9.35
N ILE A 5 8.87 21.35 -9.51
CA ILE A 5 7.97 20.67 -10.45
C ILE A 5 6.51 20.81 -9.99
N LEU A 6 6.28 20.65 -8.69
CA LEU A 6 4.95 20.74 -8.09
C LEU A 6 4.46 22.17 -7.92
N GLU A 7 5.34 23.15 -8.08
CA GLU A 7 5.14 24.52 -7.64
C GLU A 7 3.88 25.19 -8.19
N LYS A 8 3.58 24.93 -9.47
CA LYS A 8 2.44 25.52 -10.19
C LYS A 8 1.14 24.74 -10.01
N SER A 9 1.22 23.41 -9.94
CA SER A 9 0.06 22.53 -9.97
C SER A 9 -0.40 22.09 -8.57
N ARG A 10 0.52 22.03 -7.61
CA ARG A 10 0.33 21.51 -6.25
C ARG A 10 1.16 22.34 -5.26
N PRO A 11 0.77 23.62 -5.02
CA PRO A 11 1.59 24.58 -4.29
C PRO A 11 1.84 24.20 -2.82
N ASP A 12 0.90 23.51 -2.18
CA ASP A 12 1.06 23.01 -0.79
C ASP A 12 2.05 21.84 -0.73
N ASP A 13 1.99 20.93 -1.70
CA ASP A 13 2.94 19.81 -1.80
C ASP A 13 4.35 20.29 -2.14
N ALA A 14 4.47 21.34 -2.96
CA ALA A 14 5.74 22.01 -3.21
C ALA A 14 6.33 22.59 -1.92
N LEU A 15 5.49 23.19 -1.06
CA LEU A 15 5.92 23.73 0.22
C LEU A 15 6.41 22.61 1.16
N ILE A 16 5.72 21.47 1.22
CA ILE A 16 6.19 20.27 1.96
C ILE A 16 7.58 19.84 1.47
N CYS A 17 7.79 19.80 0.15
CA CYS A 17 9.08 19.42 -0.43
C CYS A 17 10.21 20.39 -0.04
N PHE A 18 9.97 21.69 -0.10
CA PHE A 18 10.97 22.70 0.26
C PHE A 18 11.28 22.68 1.76
N VAL A 19 10.26 22.55 2.63
CA VAL A 19 10.47 22.41 4.07
C VAL A 19 11.32 21.18 4.37
N TYR A 20 10.94 20.02 3.82
CA TYR A 20 11.68 18.79 4.08
C TYR A 20 13.11 18.84 3.53
N ALA A 21 13.35 19.50 2.39
CA ALA A 21 14.71 19.74 1.90
C ALA A 21 15.57 20.52 2.90
N THR A 22 15.00 21.54 3.58
CA THR A 22 15.73 22.28 4.62
C THR A 22 16.02 21.47 5.89
N GLN A 23 15.23 20.41 6.15
CA GLN A 23 15.41 19.52 7.30
C GLN A 23 16.41 18.39 7.00
N LEU A 24 16.57 18.02 5.73
CA LEU A 24 17.51 16.99 5.30
C LEU A 24 18.94 17.49 5.12
N ALA A 25 19.11 18.79 4.88
CA ALA A 25 20.43 19.37 4.62
C ALA A 25 21.35 19.28 5.83
N ARG A 26 22.61 18.93 5.56
CA ARG A 26 23.65 18.84 6.59
C ARG A 26 24.41 20.15 6.72
N GLU A 27 24.50 20.89 5.63
CA GLU A 27 25.21 22.14 5.55
C GLU A 27 24.29 23.24 5.02
N GLU A 28 24.41 24.44 5.57
CA GLU A 28 23.57 25.57 5.17
C GLU A 28 23.76 25.96 3.70
N GLN A 29 24.94 25.68 3.12
CA GLN A 29 25.22 25.85 1.70
C GLN A 29 24.26 25.08 0.79
N GLU A 30 23.85 23.88 1.19
CA GLU A 30 22.97 22.99 0.40
C GLU A 30 21.57 23.59 0.24
N VAL A 31 21.13 24.38 1.22
CA VAL A 31 19.76 24.91 1.32
C VAL A 31 19.68 26.44 1.24
N ALA A 32 20.78 27.16 1.17
CA ALA A 32 20.77 28.63 1.19
C ALA A 32 19.86 29.24 0.10
N LYS A 33 19.83 28.66 -1.11
CA LYS A 33 18.91 29.09 -2.18
C LYS A 33 17.46 28.63 -1.91
N ILE A 34 17.32 27.43 -1.37
CA ILE A 34 16.02 26.83 -1.03
C ILE A 34 15.33 27.67 0.04
N ARG A 35 16.04 28.17 1.06
CA ARG A 35 15.48 29.05 2.10
C ARG A 35 14.92 30.34 1.53
N ILE A 36 15.58 30.93 0.52
CA ILE A 36 15.10 32.16 -0.14
C ILE A 36 13.76 31.88 -0.84
N HIS A 37 13.71 30.82 -1.64
CA HIS A 37 12.47 30.42 -2.32
C HIS A 37 11.38 30.02 -1.31
N LEU A 38 11.72 29.26 -0.27
CA LEU A 38 10.79 28.84 0.77
C LEU A 38 10.22 30.04 1.54
N ALA A 39 11.03 31.03 1.87
CA ALA A 39 10.57 32.26 2.54
C ALA A 39 9.51 32.99 1.70
N HIS A 40 9.77 33.15 0.40
CA HIS A 40 8.80 33.75 -0.52
C HIS A 40 7.49 32.96 -0.56
N ARG A 41 7.57 31.63 -0.65
CA ARG A 41 6.39 30.75 -0.69
C ARG A 41 5.58 30.76 0.60
N LEU A 42 6.25 30.76 1.75
CA LEU A 42 5.60 30.89 3.06
C LEU A 42 4.88 32.24 3.17
N ALA A 43 5.49 33.32 2.69
CA ALA A 43 4.85 34.64 2.67
C ALA A 43 3.59 34.67 1.78
N LEU A 44 3.63 34.04 0.60
CA LEU A 44 2.44 33.87 -0.26
C LEU A 44 1.35 33.05 0.43
N ALA A 45 1.73 32.02 1.19
CA ALA A 45 0.83 31.21 2.01
C ALA A 45 0.40 31.90 3.33
N LYS A 46 0.77 33.18 3.53
CA LYS A 46 0.50 33.97 4.74
C LYS A 46 1.10 33.38 6.03
N ARG A 47 2.08 32.49 5.90
CA ARG A 47 2.86 31.86 6.98
C ARG A 47 4.06 32.73 7.36
N TYR A 48 3.80 33.97 7.77
CA TYR A 48 4.82 35.01 7.89
C TYR A 48 5.88 34.74 8.97
N ALA A 49 5.51 34.12 10.09
CA ALA A 49 6.45 33.84 11.20
C ALA A 49 7.57 32.87 10.78
N GLU A 50 7.21 31.85 10.01
CA GLU A 50 8.16 30.89 9.45
C GLU A 50 8.91 31.49 8.26
N ALA A 51 8.24 32.29 7.41
CA ALA A 51 8.89 33.04 6.35
C ALA A 51 10.02 33.93 6.92
N ALA A 52 9.77 34.60 8.05
CA ALA A 52 10.75 35.47 8.70
C ALA A 52 11.95 34.69 9.21
N ARG A 53 11.72 33.52 9.82
CA ARG A 53 12.80 32.62 10.23
C ARG A 53 13.68 32.21 9.03
N GLN A 54 13.06 31.82 7.91
CA GLN A 54 13.82 31.40 6.72
C GLN A 54 14.60 32.57 6.08
N THR A 55 14.00 33.75 6.00
CA THR A 55 14.68 34.98 5.56
C THR A 55 15.88 35.30 6.45
N SER A 56 15.71 35.25 7.77
CA SER A 56 16.79 35.53 8.74
C SER A 56 17.95 34.54 8.61
N LEU A 57 17.66 33.24 8.48
CA LEU A 57 18.69 32.21 8.28
C LEU A 57 19.45 32.41 6.97
N ALA A 58 18.74 32.71 5.87
CA ALA A 58 19.36 32.95 4.58
C ALA A 58 20.23 34.22 4.55
N LEU A 59 19.80 35.30 5.23
CA LEU A 59 20.61 36.52 5.41
C LEU A 59 21.88 36.22 6.20
N LYS A 60 21.73 35.61 7.39
CA LYS A 60 22.85 35.27 8.27
C LYS A 60 23.91 34.45 7.54
N TYR A 61 23.50 33.42 6.82
CA TYR A 61 24.44 32.59 6.06
C TYR A 61 25.21 33.38 5.01
N ARG A 62 24.52 34.24 4.25
CA ARG A 62 25.17 35.04 3.20
C ARG A 62 26.09 36.11 3.76
N GLU A 63 25.70 36.79 4.83
CA GLU A 63 26.53 37.77 5.52
C GLU A 63 27.81 37.13 6.07
N GLN A 64 27.68 36.00 6.77
CA GLN A 64 28.83 35.26 7.33
C GLN A 64 29.77 34.73 6.24
N SER A 65 29.24 34.39 5.07
CA SER A 65 30.01 33.87 3.95
C SER A 65 30.51 34.97 3.00
N GLY A 66 30.20 36.24 3.26
CA GLY A 66 30.55 37.37 2.38
C GLY A 66 29.87 37.33 1.00
N TYR A 67 28.73 36.65 0.88
CA TYR A 67 28.01 36.50 -0.39
C TYR A 67 27.06 37.66 -0.64
N LYS A 68 26.91 38.02 -1.92
CA LYS A 68 25.90 38.99 -2.36
C LYS A 68 24.48 38.50 -1.99
N ILE A 69 23.68 39.43 -1.45
CA ILE A 69 22.27 39.22 -1.14
C ILE A 69 21.44 39.33 -2.44
N PRO A 70 20.71 38.28 -2.85
CA PRO A 70 19.84 38.33 -4.03
C PRO A 70 18.64 39.24 -3.83
N GLN A 71 18.10 39.79 -4.92
CA GLN A 71 16.97 40.72 -4.88
C GLN A 71 15.74 40.15 -4.17
N GLU A 72 15.40 38.87 -4.40
CA GLU A 72 14.27 38.20 -3.76
C GLU A 72 14.40 38.16 -2.22
N LEU A 73 15.62 37.90 -1.74
CA LEU A 73 15.91 37.90 -0.30
C LEU A 73 15.83 39.31 0.27
N GLN A 74 16.36 40.29 -0.46
CA GLN A 74 16.29 41.69 -0.08
C GLN A 74 14.83 42.19 0.00
N GLN A 75 13.98 41.82 -0.97
CA GLN A 75 12.55 42.15 -0.95
C GLN A 75 11.84 41.56 0.27
N SER A 76 12.16 40.31 0.63
CA SER A 76 11.61 39.65 1.82
C SER A 76 12.07 40.35 3.10
N ALA A 77 13.36 40.72 3.19
CA ALA A 77 13.93 41.43 4.32
C ALA A 77 13.38 42.86 4.50
N SER A 78 13.08 43.56 3.40
CA SER A 78 12.52 44.91 3.42
C SER A 78 10.99 44.94 3.60
N SER A 79 10.35 43.79 3.80
CA SER A 79 8.88 43.73 3.94
C SER A 79 8.40 44.17 5.32
N GLU A 80 7.17 44.69 5.38
CA GLU A 80 6.54 45.08 6.65
C GLU A 80 6.37 43.88 7.59
N TRP A 81 5.99 42.72 7.03
CA TRP A 81 5.79 41.51 7.83
C TRP A 81 7.08 41.04 8.49
N PHE A 82 8.22 41.11 7.77
CA PHE A 82 9.51 40.72 8.32
C PHE A 82 9.94 41.68 9.43
N SER A 83 9.81 42.99 9.19
CA SER A 83 10.19 44.03 10.14
C SER A 83 9.42 43.90 11.46
N ARG A 84 8.10 43.69 11.38
CA ARG A 84 7.24 43.47 12.56
C ARG A 84 7.64 42.23 13.33
N ILE A 85 7.74 41.07 12.66
CA ILE A 85 8.04 39.79 13.32
C ILE A 85 9.45 39.78 13.92
N ASN A 86 10.41 40.41 13.24
CA ASN A 86 11.77 40.55 13.74
C ASN A 86 11.85 41.45 14.98
N GLY A 87 11.09 42.55 15.01
CA GLY A 87 10.97 43.42 16.18
C GLY A 87 10.28 42.75 17.37
N ASP A 88 9.22 41.98 17.10
CA ASP A 88 8.44 41.27 18.13
C ASP A 88 9.11 39.97 18.62
N GLY A 89 10.18 39.51 17.97
CA GLY A 89 10.84 38.24 18.28
C GLY A 89 9.97 37.00 18.03
N SER A 90 8.90 37.13 17.23
CA SER A 90 7.86 36.11 17.04
C SER A 90 8.14 35.13 15.89
N MET A 91 9.41 34.99 15.49
CA MET A 91 9.82 34.04 14.45
C MET A 91 9.54 32.59 14.87
N GLN A 92 9.15 31.75 13.92
CA GLN A 92 8.84 30.34 14.17
C GLN A 92 9.71 29.42 13.32
N ASP A 93 10.18 28.33 13.93
CA ASP A 93 10.81 27.23 13.20
C ASP A 93 9.76 26.44 12.39
N LEU A 94 10.22 25.78 11.33
CA LEU A 94 9.35 24.97 10.49
C LEU A 94 8.91 23.71 11.23
N PRO A 95 7.64 23.29 11.13
CA PRO A 95 7.20 22.01 11.66
C PRO A 95 7.90 20.86 10.93
N ASP A 96 8.03 19.72 11.60
CA ASP A 96 8.56 18.50 10.97
C ASP A 96 7.69 18.09 9.77
N ALA A 97 8.31 18.03 8.59
CA ALA A 97 7.64 17.66 7.35
C ALA A 97 7.92 16.21 6.94
N SER A 98 8.69 15.42 7.70
CA SER A 98 9.12 14.08 7.30
C SER A 98 7.96 13.15 6.95
N SER A 99 6.95 13.07 7.81
CA SER A 99 5.77 12.22 7.58
C SER A 99 4.99 12.66 6.35
N ALA A 100 4.74 13.96 6.22
CA ALA A 100 4.02 14.55 5.09
C ALA A 100 4.77 14.35 3.76
N ALA A 101 6.08 14.56 3.74
CA ALA A 101 6.92 14.35 2.58
C ALA A 101 6.97 12.87 2.16
N THR A 102 7.09 11.96 3.14
CA THR A 102 7.05 10.51 2.89
C THR A 102 5.69 10.09 2.31
N ALA A 103 4.59 10.62 2.84
CA ALA A 103 3.25 10.36 2.33
C ALA A 103 3.07 10.90 0.90
N LEU A 104 3.59 12.10 0.62
CA LEU A 104 3.58 12.71 -0.71
C LEU A 104 4.34 11.84 -1.73
N LEU A 105 5.57 11.43 -1.41
CA LEU A 105 6.37 10.56 -2.26
C LEU A 105 5.63 9.24 -2.55
N ARG A 106 5.11 8.58 -1.50
CA ARG A 106 4.28 7.37 -1.68
C ARG A 106 3.07 7.61 -2.57
N SER A 107 2.40 8.76 -2.45
CA SER A 107 1.24 9.08 -3.28
C SER A 107 1.60 9.27 -4.76
N LEU A 108 2.77 9.87 -5.04
CA LEU A 108 3.28 10.07 -6.39
C LEU A 108 3.69 8.74 -7.01
N ASP A 109 4.43 7.92 -6.26
CA ASP A 109 4.79 6.56 -6.67
C ASP A 109 3.55 5.74 -6.98
N ARG A 110 2.51 5.81 -6.15
CA ARG A 110 1.25 5.08 -6.38
C ARG A 110 0.54 5.48 -7.67
N LYS A 111 0.64 6.75 -8.10
CA LYS A 111 -0.01 7.23 -9.33
C LYS A 111 0.64 6.68 -10.60
N SER A 112 1.90 6.26 -10.55
CA SER A 112 2.58 5.64 -11.68
C SER A 112 2.40 4.12 -11.75
N LEU A 113 1.67 3.52 -10.80
CA LEU A 113 1.43 2.08 -10.76
C LEU A 113 0.16 1.69 -11.50
N THR A 114 0.26 0.59 -12.24
CA THR A 114 -0.90 -0.18 -12.69
C THR A 114 -1.26 -1.21 -11.62
N TYR A 115 -2.54 -1.29 -11.29
CA TYR A 115 -3.05 -2.22 -10.28
C TYR A 115 -3.71 -3.42 -10.93
N VAL A 116 -3.37 -4.61 -10.45
CA VAL A 116 -3.99 -5.87 -10.86
C VAL A 116 -4.73 -6.47 -9.68
N GLN A 117 -6.00 -6.80 -9.88
CA GLN A 117 -6.81 -7.48 -8.87
C GLN A 117 -6.32 -8.91 -8.64
N GLY A 118 -6.39 -9.34 -7.39
CA GLY A 118 -6.09 -10.71 -7.01
C GLY A 118 -6.66 -11.07 -5.65
N VAL A 119 -6.46 -12.33 -5.28
CA VAL A 119 -6.91 -12.90 -4.02
C VAL A 119 -5.73 -13.57 -3.31
N VAL A 120 -5.66 -13.43 -1.99
CA VAL A 120 -4.71 -14.20 -1.17
C VAL A 120 -5.07 -15.69 -1.30
N ASP A 121 -4.26 -16.47 -2.02
CA ASP A 121 -4.46 -17.93 -2.15
C ASP A 121 -3.93 -18.65 -0.89
N HIS A 122 -2.75 -18.24 -0.41
CA HIS A 122 -2.20 -18.72 0.85
C HIS A 122 -1.14 -17.77 1.42
N VAL A 123 -0.98 -17.82 2.75
CA VAL A 123 0.11 -17.19 3.47
C VAL A 123 1.12 -18.25 3.88
N ASN A 124 2.37 -18.09 3.45
CA ASN A 124 3.46 -19.00 3.78
C ASN A 124 4.38 -18.32 4.81
N LYS A 125 4.15 -18.61 6.09
CA LYS A 125 4.95 -18.05 7.20
C LYS A 125 6.41 -18.53 7.14
N ASP A 126 6.65 -19.78 6.76
CA ASP A 126 8.00 -20.35 6.68
C ASP A 126 8.86 -19.66 5.62
N LYS A 127 8.27 -19.28 4.48
CA LYS A 127 8.93 -18.55 3.39
C LYS A 127 8.81 -17.03 3.50
N ALA A 128 8.19 -16.53 4.58
CA ALA A 128 7.92 -15.12 4.80
C ALA A 128 7.31 -14.41 3.57
N LEU A 129 6.33 -15.05 2.92
CA LEU A 129 5.63 -14.51 1.76
C LEU A 129 4.16 -14.91 1.73
N SER A 130 3.33 -14.06 1.13
CA SER A 130 1.94 -14.35 0.79
C SER A 130 1.80 -14.45 -0.72
N TYR A 131 1.11 -15.48 -1.22
CA TYR A 131 0.88 -15.67 -2.65
C TYR A 131 -0.50 -15.14 -3.04
N ILE A 132 -0.52 -14.21 -3.98
CA ILE A 132 -1.73 -13.58 -4.50
C ILE A 132 -2.03 -14.19 -5.87
N ALA A 133 -3.14 -14.91 -5.99
CA ALA A 133 -3.60 -15.37 -7.29
C ALA A 133 -4.22 -14.19 -8.05
N THR A 134 -3.72 -13.94 -9.26
CA THR A 134 -4.24 -12.91 -10.19
C THR A 134 -4.96 -13.55 -11.39
N GLY A 135 -5.00 -14.88 -11.42
CA GLY A 135 -5.66 -15.69 -12.43
C GLY A 135 -5.45 -17.18 -12.11
N VAL A 136 -6.07 -18.06 -12.88
CA VAL A 136 -6.04 -19.52 -12.61
C VAL A 136 -4.61 -20.09 -12.64
N ASN A 137 -3.75 -19.53 -13.51
CA ASN A 137 -2.37 -19.94 -13.72
C ASN A 137 -1.36 -18.83 -13.40
N SER A 138 -1.79 -17.70 -12.84
CA SER A 138 -0.95 -16.54 -12.60
C SER A 138 -1.10 -16.06 -11.17
N GLY A 139 -0.01 -15.53 -10.62
CA GLY A 139 -0.04 -14.92 -9.31
C GLY A 139 1.28 -14.25 -8.97
N ILE A 140 1.24 -13.47 -7.91
CA ILE A 140 2.31 -12.59 -7.48
C ILE A 140 2.64 -12.93 -6.03
N ALA A 141 3.93 -13.16 -5.75
CA ALA A 141 4.41 -13.36 -4.39
C ALA A 141 4.75 -12.02 -3.74
N LEU A 142 4.13 -11.72 -2.60
CA LEU A 142 4.42 -10.55 -1.79
C LEU A 142 5.26 -10.96 -0.58
N LYS A 143 6.50 -10.47 -0.50
CA LYS A 143 7.42 -10.75 0.62
C LYS A 143 7.00 -9.97 1.86
N HIS A 144 6.90 -10.63 3.01
CA HIS A 144 6.51 -10.02 4.29
C HIS A 144 7.49 -8.93 4.74
N ALA A 145 8.79 -9.09 4.47
CA ALA A 145 9.78 -8.06 4.78
C ALA A 145 9.51 -6.72 4.07
N ARG A 146 8.91 -6.75 2.87
CA ARG A 146 8.55 -5.55 2.10
C ARG A 146 7.12 -5.09 2.39
N PHE A 147 6.22 -6.03 2.62
CA PHE A 147 4.80 -5.80 2.84
C PHE A 147 4.36 -6.49 4.13
N PRO A 148 4.76 -6.01 5.32
CA PRO A 148 4.56 -6.73 6.57
C PRO A 148 3.09 -7.03 6.86
N GLN A 149 2.21 -6.08 6.56
CA GLN A 149 0.76 -6.20 6.73
C GLN A 149 0.12 -7.34 5.91
N ILE A 150 0.79 -7.84 4.87
CA ILE A 150 0.27 -8.96 4.07
C ILE A 150 0.37 -10.31 4.79
N ALA A 151 1.20 -10.38 5.85
CA ALA A 151 1.38 -11.59 6.65
C ALA A 151 0.15 -11.91 7.51
N ASP A 152 -0.64 -10.89 7.83
CA ASP A 152 -1.81 -11.00 8.71
C ASP A 152 -3.12 -11.22 7.92
N LEU A 153 -3.07 -11.16 6.59
CA LEU A 153 -4.24 -11.41 5.76
C LEU A 153 -4.59 -12.90 5.73
N VAL A 154 -5.88 -13.18 5.72
CA VAL A 154 -6.41 -14.53 5.57
C VAL A 154 -6.62 -14.90 4.10
N ALA A 155 -6.50 -16.19 3.77
CA ALA A 155 -6.79 -16.69 2.44
C ALA A 155 -8.23 -16.32 2.01
N GLY A 156 -8.42 -16.02 0.73
CA GLY A 156 -9.67 -15.48 0.18
C GLY A 156 -9.82 -13.96 0.28
N THR A 157 -8.92 -13.24 0.96
CA THR A 157 -8.98 -11.77 0.96
C THR A 157 -8.58 -11.22 -0.40
N THR A 158 -9.42 -10.37 -0.96
CA THR A 158 -9.21 -9.68 -2.23
C THR A 158 -8.39 -8.40 -2.05
N LEU A 159 -7.51 -8.14 -3.01
CA LEU A 159 -6.64 -6.97 -2.99
C LEU A 159 -6.21 -6.61 -4.41
N GLU A 160 -5.53 -5.48 -4.52
CA GLU A 160 -4.91 -5.02 -5.75
C GLU A 160 -3.41 -4.89 -5.53
N VAL A 161 -2.62 -5.41 -6.47
CA VAL A 161 -1.16 -5.32 -6.46
C VAL A 161 -0.71 -4.27 -7.47
N GLY A 162 -0.01 -3.25 -7.00
CA GLY A 162 0.53 -2.16 -7.80
C GLY A 162 1.91 -2.50 -8.37
N ARG A 163 2.08 -2.36 -9.68
CA ARG A 163 3.36 -2.55 -10.40
C ARG A 163 3.59 -1.40 -11.38
N ALA A 164 4.84 -0.98 -11.55
CA ALA A 164 5.20 0.01 -12.57
C ALA A 164 5.03 -0.56 -13.99
N GLU A 165 5.36 -1.84 -14.16
CA GLU A 165 5.25 -2.57 -15.43
C GLU A 165 4.42 -3.85 -15.23
N PRO A 166 3.69 -4.34 -16.25
CA PRO A 166 2.84 -5.53 -16.16
C PRO A 166 3.54 -6.80 -15.66
N ASP A 167 4.85 -6.96 -15.90
CA ASP A 167 5.65 -8.10 -15.43
C ASP A 167 6.71 -7.70 -14.40
N GLY A 168 6.69 -6.44 -13.97
CA GLY A 168 7.63 -5.91 -12.98
C GLY A 168 7.38 -6.43 -11.56
N PRO A 169 8.31 -6.15 -10.63
CA PRO A 169 8.13 -6.53 -9.23
C PRO A 169 6.95 -5.78 -8.60
N PRO A 170 6.24 -6.38 -7.62
CA PRO A 170 5.23 -5.67 -6.85
C PRO A 170 5.86 -4.50 -6.10
N LEU A 171 5.29 -3.31 -6.25
CA LEU A 171 5.78 -2.09 -5.60
C LEU A 171 4.86 -1.63 -4.47
N ASP A 172 3.56 -1.90 -4.58
CA ASP A 172 2.55 -1.55 -3.59
C ASP A 172 1.42 -2.58 -3.58
N TRP A 173 0.55 -2.50 -2.58
CA TRP A 173 -0.73 -3.20 -2.57
C TRP A 173 -1.78 -2.38 -1.82
N ARG A 174 -3.05 -2.64 -2.11
CA ARG A 174 -4.18 -2.06 -1.37
C ARG A 174 -5.34 -3.03 -1.28
N SER A 175 -6.15 -2.91 -0.24
CA SER A 175 -7.37 -3.68 -0.10
C SER A 175 -8.34 -3.38 -1.25
N SER A 176 -8.99 -4.44 -1.76
CA SER A 176 -10.08 -4.28 -2.72
C SER A 176 -11.41 -4.15 -1.96
N GLN A 177 -12.37 -3.44 -2.53
CA GLN A 177 -13.76 -3.45 -2.05
C GLN A 177 -14.54 -4.67 -2.58
N ALA A 178 -14.05 -5.32 -3.64
CA ALA A 178 -14.69 -6.51 -4.19
C ALA A 178 -14.53 -7.67 -3.21
N VAL A 179 -15.61 -8.35 -2.83
CA VAL A 179 -15.52 -9.55 -1.97
C VAL A 179 -15.16 -10.79 -2.79
N GLU A 180 -15.51 -10.78 -4.08
CA GLU A 180 -15.33 -11.87 -5.03
C GLU A 180 -14.65 -11.37 -6.31
N LEU A 181 -14.04 -12.30 -7.04
CA LEU A 181 -13.45 -12.10 -8.35
C LEU A 181 -14.00 -13.17 -9.30
N PRO A 182 -14.98 -12.83 -10.16
CA PRO A 182 -15.61 -13.81 -11.06
C PRO A 182 -14.59 -14.63 -11.85
N GLY A 183 -14.75 -15.95 -11.83
CA GLY A 183 -13.87 -16.93 -12.46
C GLY A 183 -12.61 -17.28 -11.67
N LEU A 184 -12.33 -16.62 -10.54
CA LEU A 184 -11.11 -16.80 -9.75
C LEU A 184 -11.35 -16.98 -8.25
N CYS A 185 -12.24 -16.21 -7.64
CA CYS A 185 -12.60 -16.30 -6.21
C CYS A 185 -14.09 -16.05 -6.04
N GLU A 186 -14.86 -17.08 -5.70
CA GLU A 186 -16.32 -17.00 -5.68
C GLU A 186 -16.88 -17.64 -4.41
N THR A 187 -18.00 -17.10 -3.91
CA THR A 187 -18.80 -17.79 -2.90
C THR A 187 -19.65 -18.84 -3.59
N MET A 188 -19.56 -20.07 -3.09
CA MET A 188 -20.28 -21.22 -3.62
C MET A 188 -20.91 -21.99 -2.48
N SER A 189 -22.10 -22.52 -2.70
CA SER A 189 -22.83 -23.33 -1.73
C SER A 189 -23.07 -24.73 -2.27
N GLY A 190 -23.08 -25.72 -1.39
CA GLY A 190 -23.29 -27.11 -1.76
C GLY A 190 -23.27 -28.04 -0.57
N ARG A 191 -23.24 -29.34 -0.87
CA ARG A 191 -23.26 -30.37 0.16
C ARG A 191 -21.87 -30.94 0.40
N LEU A 192 -21.42 -30.92 1.64
CA LEU A 192 -20.17 -31.49 2.10
C LEU A 192 -20.41 -32.81 2.82
N GLU A 193 -19.63 -33.82 2.47
CA GLU A 193 -19.50 -35.05 3.25
C GLU A 193 -18.01 -35.38 3.40
N ARG A 194 -17.56 -35.53 4.65
CA ARG A 194 -16.21 -36.05 4.93
C ARG A 194 -16.32 -37.56 5.13
N HIS A 195 -15.70 -38.34 4.26
CA HIS A 195 -15.71 -39.80 4.40
C HIS A 195 -14.69 -40.27 5.44
N GLU A 196 -14.96 -41.41 6.05
CA GLU A 196 -14.04 -42.06 6.99
C GLU A 196 -12.67 -42.32 6.35
N GLY A 197 -11.61 -42.14 7.13
CA GLY A 197 -10.23 -42.28 6.65
C GLY A 197 -9.71 -41.15 5.76
N LYS A 198 -10.54 -40.17 5.37
CA LYS A 198 -10.10 -39.00 4.58
C LYS A 198 -9.91 -37.76 5.45
N SER A 199 -8.72 -37.16 5.34
CA SER A 199 -8.40 -35.89 6.00
C SER A 199 -8.97 -34.67 5.27
N PHE A 200 -9.42 -34.83 4.03
CA PHE A 200 -10.01 -33.78 3.17
C PHE A 200 -11.46 -34.11 2.82
N ALA A 201 -12.17 -33.16 2.24
CA ALA A 201 -13.54 -33.34 1.76
C ALA A 201 -13.75 -32.69 0.38
N PHE A 202 -14.92 -32.92 -0.21
CA PHE A 202 -15.39 -32.18 -1.38
C PHE A 202 -16.77 -31.60 -1.10
N ILE A 203 -16.99 -30.35 -1.50
CA ILE A 203 -18.33 -29.76 -1.56
C ILE A 203 -18.86 -30.07 -2.96
N ARG A 204 -19.98 -30.78 -3.02
CA ARG A 204 -20.70 -31.08 -4.26
C ARG A 204 -21.58 -29.90 -4.61
N THR A 205 -21.34 -29.30 -5.76
CA THR A 205 -22.22 -28.28 -6.35
C THR A 205 -22.79 -28.79 -7.69
N PRO A 206 -23.82 -28.15 -8.26
CA PRO A 206 -24.36 -28.55 -9.55
C PRO A 206 -23.38 -28.45 -10.73
N ARG A 207 -22.32 -27.62 -10.61
CA ARG A 207 -21.37 -27.35 -11.70
C ARG A 207 -20.03 -28.02 -11.50
N ASP A 208 -19.44 -27.81 -10.33
CA ASP A 208 -18.07 -28.23 -10.04
C ASP A 208 -17.97 -28.81 -8.61
N ASP A 209 -17.07 -29.78 -8.43
CA ASP A 209 -16.64 -30.18 -7.09
C ASP A 209 -15.61 -29.20 -6.55
N ILE A 210 -15.78 -28.79 -5.30
CA ILE A 210 -14.84 -27.90 -4.62
C ILE A 210 -14.03 -28.73 -3.63
N PHE A 211 -12.72 -28.75 -3.80
CA PHE A 211 -11.81 -29.40 -2.86
C PHE A 211 -11.74 -28.62 -1.54
N VAL A 212 -11.98 -29.31 -0.43
CA VAL A 212 -11.84 -28.75 0.92
C VAL A 212 -10.56 -29.31 1.55
N PRO A 213 -9.54 -28.48 1.78
CA PRO A 213 -8.27 -28.94 2.32
C PRO A 213 -8.40 -29.38 3.78
N PRO A 214 -7.45 -30.18 4.30
CA PRO A 214 -7.60 -30.82 5.62
C PRO A 214 -7.80 -29.87 6.79
N ASP A 215 -7.13 -28.72 6.76
CA ASP A 215 -7.26 -27.64 7.75
C ASP A 215 -8.68 -27.08 7.85
N LEU A 216 -9.45 -27.09 6.76
CA LEU A 216 -10.85 -26.69 6.75
C LEU A 216 -11.80 -27.88 6.96
N ALA A 217 -11.45 -29.06 6.43
CA ALA A 217 -12.27 -30.26 6.52
C ALA A 217 -12.32 -30.85 7.94
N VAL A 218 -11.31 -30.57 8.78
CA VAL A 218 -11.21 -31.11 10.15
C VAL A 218 -12.43 -30.78 11.01
N ILE A 219 -13.10 -29.65 10.74
CA ILE A 219 -14.26 -29.12 11.48
C ILE A 219 -15.51 -30.01 11.32
N PHE A 220 -15.62 -30.76 10.22
CA PHE A 220 -16.80 -31.56 9.91
C PHE A 220 -16.63 -33.02 10.32
N ALA A 221 -17.62 -33.58 11.05
CA ALA A 221 -17.58 -34.99 11.43
C ALA A 221 -17.65 -35.93 10.22
N THR A 222 -16.98 -37.08 10.32
CA THR A 222 -17.02 -38.11 9.26
C THR A 222 -18.39 -38.77 9.17
N GLY A 223 -18.83 -39.09 7.94
CA GLY A 223 -20.10 -39.77 7.68
C GLY A 223 -21.35 -38.89 7.80
N GLN A 224 -21.20 -37.62 8.20
CA GLN A 224 -22.28 -36.65 8.26
C GLN A 224 -22.28 -35.74 7.03
N LYS A 225 -23.48 -35.39 6.57
CA LYS A 225 -23.72 -34.46 5.47
C LYS A 225 -24.05 -33.08 6.03
N TYR A 226 -23.46 -32.06 5.43
CA TYR A 226 -23.64 -30.67 5.80
C TYR A 226 -23.98 -29.85 4.55
N ASP A 227 -24.95 -28.96 4.65
CA ASP A 227 -25.14 -27.91 3.67
C ASP A 227 -24.29 -26.70 4.09
N VAL A 228 -23.35 -26.33 3.22
CA VAL A 228 -22.30 -25.36 3.53
C VAL A 228 -22.23 -24.28 2.47
N SER A 229 -21.77 -23.11 2.88
CA SER A 229 -21.28 -22.06 1.98
C SER A 229 -19.77 -21.94 2.14
N CYS A 230 -19.07 -21.64 1.05
CA CYS A 230 -17.62 -21.51 1.06
C CYS A 230 -17.17 -20.39 0.14
N LEU A 231 -16.06 -19.77 0.48
CA LEU A 231 -15.29 -18.96 -0.45
C LEU A 231 -14.23 -19.86 -1.07
N ALA A 232 -14.22 -19.98 -2.39
CA ALA A 232 -13.33 -20.86 -3.12
C ALA A 232 -12.48 -20.11 -4.13
N VAL A 233 -11.20 -20.50 -4.25
CA VAL A 233 -10.27 -19.96 -5.23
C VAL A 233 -10.04 -20.99 -6.34
N ARG A 234 -10.15 -20.56 -7.59
CA ARG A 234 -9.91 -21.37 -8.78
C ARG A 234 -8.42 -21.37 -9.13
N ARG A 235 -7.82 -22.54 -9.26
CA ARG A 235 -6.40 -22.67 -9.58
C ARG A 235 -6.08 -23.97 -10.29
N ALA A 236 -4.97 -24.00 -11.01
CA ALA A 236 -4.38 -25.25 -11.45
C ALA A 236 -3.77 -26.01 -10.26
N GLU A 237 -4.05 -27.31 -10.17
CA GLU A 237 -3.36 -28.18 -9.24
C GLU A 237 -1.87 -28.24 -9.57
N LYS A 238 -1.03 -28.23 -8.53
CA LYS A 238 0.37 -28.62 -8.68
C LYS A 238 0.41 -30.13 -8.69
N THR A 239 0.46 -30.74 -9.87
CA THR A 239 0.75 -32.17 -9.99
C THR A 239 2.13 -32.42 -9.41
N GLY A 240 2.18 -33.22 -8.35
CA GLY A 240 3.43 -33.50 -7.63
C GLY A 240 4.42 -34.26 -8.52
N LYS A 241 5.45 -33.55 -8.97
CA LYS A 241 6.87 -33.98 -8.96
C LYS A 241 7.73 -32.81 -9.40
N THR A 242 8.68 -32.46 -8.53
CA THR A 242 9.85 -31.65 -8.86
C THR A 242 10.50 -32.18 -10.12
N GLY A 243 10.61 -31.33 -11.14
CA GLY A 243 11.49 -31.55 -12.29
C GLY A 243 10.81 -32.05 -13.57
N LYS A 244 10.87 -31.20 -14.61
CA LYS A 244 10.92 -31.59 -16.02
C LYS A 244 9.70 -32.31 -16.62
N THR A 245 8.50 -31.72 -16.55
CA THR A 245 7.54 -31.76 -17.68
C THR A 245 6.44 -30.72 -17.40
N GLY A 246 6.29 -29.72 -18.28
CA GLY A 246 5.30 -28.64 -18.18
C GLY A 246 3.85 -29.08 -18.42
N LYS A 247 3.34 -30.04 -17.65
CA LYS A 247 1.91 -30.34 -17.61
C LYS A 247 1.24 -29.45 -16.57
N THR A 248 0.47 -28.48 -17.03
CA THR A 248 -0.53 -27.77 -16.22
C THR A 248 -1.45 -28.81 -15.58
N GLY A 249 -1.53 -28.83 -14.24
CA GLY A 249 -2.42 -29.74 -13.53
C GLY A 249 -3.89 -29.39 -13.77
N LYS A 250 -4.79 -30.27 -13.35
CA LYS A 250 -6.23 -30.09 -13.49
C LYS A 250 -6.64 -28.77 -12.82
N ILE A 251 -7.41 -27.95 -13.53
CA ILE A 251 -7.99 -26.73 -12.98
C ILE A 251 -9.18 -27.13 -12.13
N GLY A 252 -9.22 -26.62 -10.90
CA GLY A 252 -10.31 -26.90 -9.97
C GLY A 252 -10.49 -25.79 -8.94
N TRP A 253 -11.55 -25.92 -8.16
CA TRP A 253 -11.87 -25.03 -7.05
C TRP A 253 -11.32 -25.59 -5.75
N ARG A 254 -10.66 -24.73 -4.96
CA ARG A 254 -10.22 -25.04 -3.60
C ARG A 254 -10.88 -24.08 -2.63
N ALA A 255 -11.57 -24.62 -1.63
CA ALA A 255 -12.10 -23.82 -0.54
C ALA A 255 -10.96 -23.18 0.27
N VAL A 256 -11.11 -21.88 0.54
CA VAL A 256 -10.22 -21.10 1.43
C VAL A 256 -10.92 -20.67 2.70
N ARG A 257 -12.26 -20.68 2.71
CA ARG A 257 -13.12 -20.54 3.90
C ARG A 257 -14.36 -21.40 3.71
N VAL A 258 -14.85 -22.02 4.78
CA VAL A 258 -16.10 -22.79 4.77
C VAL A 258 -16.89 -22.43 6.03
N SER A 259 -18.20 -22.22 5.87
CA SER A 259 -19.15 -22.06 6.97
C SER A 259 -20.32 -23.01 6.78
N SER A 260 -20.78 -23.62 7.88
CA SER A 260 -22.08 -24.29 7.91
C SER A 260 -23.17 -23.23 7.88
N GLY A 261 -24.18 -23.39 7.02
CA GLY A 261 -25.36 -22.54 7.06
C GLY A 261 -26.10 -22.69 8.41
N PRO A 262 -26.94 -21.72 8.81
CA PRO A 262 -27.82 -21.91 9.95
C PRO A 262 -28.74 -23.12 9.69
N ASN A 263 -28.72 -24.07 10.62
CA ASN A 263 -29.61 -25.21 10.62
C ASN A 263 -30.98 -24.74 11.15
N GLU A 264 -31.85 -24.20 10.30
CA GLU A 264 -33.28 -24.06 10.63
C GLU A 264 -33.91 -25.45 10.66
N ALA A 265 -33.70 -26.16 11.77
CA ALA A 265 -34.44 -27.36 12.13
C ALA A 265 -34.49 -27.48 13.66
N SER A 266 -35.19 -26.54 14.30
CA SER A 266 -35.68 -26.66 15.67
C SER A 266 -36.93 -25.80 15.85
N VAL A 267 -38.01 -26.21 15.17
CA VAL A 267 -39.38 -25.96 15.65
C VAL A 267 -40.19 -27.22 15.34
N LEU A 268 -40.20 -28.14 16.32
CA LEU A 268 -41.34 -28.98 16.64
C LEU A 268 -41.70 -28.66 18.09
#